data_AF-A0A084JE70-F1
#
_entry.id   AF-A0A084JE70-F1
#
_cell.length_a   1.000
_cell.length_b   1.000
_cell.length_c   1.000
_cell.angle_alpha   90.00
_cell.angle_beta   90.00
_cell.angle_gamma   90.00
#
_symmetry.space_group_name_H-M   'P 1'
#
loop_
_entity.id
_entity.type
_entity.pdbx_description
1 polymer ?
#
loop_
_entity_poly.entity_id
_entity_poly.type
_entity_poly.pdbx_seq_one_letter_code
_entity_poly.pdbx_strand_id
1 'polypeptide(L)'
;MNNFGTILAVIGAVGFIIAIWILFGCLYFKKRNFKTGLLLLLVSLLLVAGGVFIGVQGAWNSAAKGIALSEEIIEIIETKSVEETTQEQQAKVGSSVFLKINEDDWAKYEDKIMSYYIAWQKSLNPQAEDEAIKIEFKNLRGKALLN
;
A
#
# COMPACT_ATOMS: atom_id res chain seq x y z
N MET A 1 3.64 -1.09 11.05
CA MET A 1 4.97 -1.56 10.58
C MET A 1 5.84 -0.45 9.97
N ASN A 2 5.28 0.62 9.39
CA ASN A 2 6.04 1.69 8.72
C ASN A 2 7.05 2.43 9.60
N ASN A 3 6.83 2.51 10.91
CA ASN A 3 7.74 3.26 11.80
C ASN A 3 9.05 2.50 12.11
N PHE A 4 9.04 1.17 12.11
CA PHE A 4 10.19 0.39 12.56
C PHE A 4 11.35 0.43 11.56
N GLY A 5 11.06 0.28 10.25
CA GLY A 5 12.07 0.37 9.20
C GLY A 5 12.70 1.77 9.11
N THR A 6 11.87 2.82 9.23
CA THR A 6 12.33 4.21 9.25
C THR A 6 13.21 4.50 10.46
N ILE A 7 12.82 4.05 11.65
CA ILE A 7 13.63 4.19 12.88
C ILE A 7 14.97 3.47 12.73
N LEU A 8 14.99 2.25 12.19
CA LEU A 8 16.21 1.49 11.97
C LEU A 8 17.15 2.17 10.97
N ALA A 9 16.61 2.73 9.87
CA ALA A 9 17.37 3.48 8.89
C ALA A 9 17.97 4.78 9.48
N VAL A 10 17.21 5.51 10.30
CA VAL A 10 17.69 6.72 10.98
C VAL A 10 18.81 6.38 11.97
N ILE A 11 18.64 5.35 12.81
CA ILE A 11 19.68 4.89 13.74
C ILE A 11 20.93 4.46 12.98
N GLY A 12 20.77 3.74 11.86
CA GLY A 12 21.86 3.35 10.97
C GLY A 12 22.63 4.55 10.41
N ALA A 13 21.92 5.57 9.91
CA ALA A 13 22.51 6.78 9.33
C ALA A 13 23.27 7.62 10.36
N VAL A 14 22.71 7.80 11.56
CA VAL A 14 23.40 8.47 12.68
C VAL A 14 24.66 7.71 13.07
N GLY A 15 24.58 6.38 13.17
CA GLY A 15 25.74 5.53 13.41
C GLY A 15 26.82 5.66 12.33
N PHE A 16 26.43 5.87 11.07
CA PHE A 16 27.34 5.98 9.93
C PHE A 16 28.15 7.27 9.98
N ILE A 17 27.47 8.38 10.30
CA ILE A 17 28.10 9.68 10.48
C ILE A 17 29.12 9.62 11.62
N ILE A 18 28.76 9.00 12.75
CA ILE A 18 29.67 8.82 13.90
C ILE A 18 30.86 7.92 13.53
N ALA A 19 30.63 6.82 12.81
CA ALA A 19 31.68 5.91 12.37
C ALA A 19 32.66 6.58 11.41
N ILE A 20 32.17 7.39 10.46
CA ILE A 20 32.99 8.21 9.57
C ILE A 20 33.83 9.21 10.37
N TRP A 21 33.23 9.92 11.32
CA TRP A 21 33.96 10.85 12.19
C TRP A 21 35.07 10.18 13.00
N ILE A 22 34.81 8.98 13.53
CA ILE A 22 35.82 8.20 14.25
C ILE A 22 36.91 7.71 13.28
N LEU A 23 36.55 7.29 12.07
CA LEU A 23 37.51 6.80 11.08
C LEU A 23 38.42 7.93 10.55
N PHE A 24 37.85 9.10 10.25
CA PHE A 24 38.62 10.31 9.94
C PHE A 24 39.49 10.73 11.13
N GLY A 25 38.96 10.72 12.35
CA GLY A 25 39.73 11.00 13.56
C GLY A 25 40.90 10.02 13.76
N CYS A 26 40.71 8.73 13.48
CA CYS A 26 41.76 7.71 13.51
C CYS A 26 42.83 7.96 12.44
N LEU A 27 42.42 8.24 11.20
CA LEU A 27 43.31 8.48 10.07
C LEU A 27 44.10 9.79 10.24
N TYR A 28 43.48 10.84 10.78
CA TYR A 28 44.07 12.17 10.92
C TYR A 28 44.98 12.30 12.14
N PHE A 29 44.62 11.69 13.29
CA PHE A 29 45.40 11.82 14.53
C PHE A 29 46.34 10.64 14.83
N LYS A 30 46.34 9.57 14.00
CA LYS A 30 47.26 8.42 14.07
C LYS A 30 47.41 7.79 15.48
N LYS A 31 46.39 7.91 16.33
CA LYS A 31 46.44 7.54 17.76
C LYS A 31 45.41 6.48 18.18
N ARG A 32 44.58 6.00 17.26
CA ARG A 32 43.41 5.17 17.59
C ARG A 32 43.32 3.96 16.65
N ASN A 33 42.79 2.86 17.19
CA ASN A 33 42.89 1.52 16.61
C ASN A 33 42.02 1.41 15.34
N PHE A 34 42.66 1.33 14.16
CA PHE A 34 42.01 1.33 12.84
C PHE A 34 40.93 0.24 12.71
N LYS A 35 41.18 -0.94 13.29
CA LYS A 35 40.24 -2.09 13.28
C LYS A 35 38.88 -1.73 13.88
N THR A 36 38.85 -0.92 14.93
CA THR A 36 37.61 -0.52 15.60
C THR A 36 36.78 0.43 14.75
N GLY A 37 37.44 1.36 14.03
CA GLY A 37 36.78 2.27 13.09
C GLY A 37 36.20 1.52 11.89
N LEU A 38 36.96 0.59 11.30
CA LEU A 38 36.49 -0.22 10.17
C LEU A 38 35.31 -1.13 10.57
N LEU A 39 35.36 -1.74 11.75
CA LEU A 39 34.27 -2.56 12.27
C LEU A 39 32.99 -1.73 12.48
N LEU A 40 33.10 -0.55 13.09
CA LEU A 40 31.96 0.38 13.26
C LEU A 40 31.35 0.80 11.92
N LEU A 41 32.19 1.02 10.91
CA LEU A 41 31.74 1.40 9.57
C LEU A 41 30.99 0.24 8.90
N LEU A 42 31.49 -0.99 9.00
CA LEU A 42 30.81 -2.19 8.47
C LEU A 42 29.48 -2.45 9.18
N VAL A 43 29.46 -2.36 10.52
CA VAL A 43 28.23 -2.53 11.31
C VAL A 43 27.19 -1.47 10.96
N SER A 44 27.63 -0.22 10.82
CA SER A 44 26.73 0.86 10.43
C SER A 44 26.20 0.72 9.01
N LEU A 45 27.04 0.31 8.06
CA LEU A 45 26.63 0.03 6.68
C LEU A 45 25.58 -1.09 6.63
N LEU A 46 25.78 -2.16 7.42
CA LEU A 46 24.81 -3.25 7.56
C LEU A 46 23.48 -2.77 8.15
N LEU A 47 23.51 -1.88 9.15
CA LEU A 47 22.30 -1.31 9.74
C LEU A 47 21.53 -0.44 8.74
N VAL A 48 22.22 0.38 7.94
CA VAL A 48 21.58 1.19 6.89
C VAL A 48 21.00 0.30 5.80
N ALA A 49 21.76 -0.67 5.28
CA ALA A 49 21.31 -1.59 4.25
C ALA A 49 20.11 -2.45 4.73
N GLY A 50 20.16 -2.94 5.97
CA GLY A 50 19.06 -3.67 6.59
C GLY A 50 17.81 -2.82 6.78
N GLY A 51 17.96 -1.57 7.24
CA GLY A 51 16.86 -0.61 7.37
C GLY A 51 16.16 -0.31 6.03
N VAL A 52 16.95 -0.07 4.98
CA VAL A 52 16.42 0.14 3.62
C VAL A 52 15.72 -1.11 3.11
N PHE A 53 16.31 -2.29 3.27
CA PHE A 53 15.71 -3.56 2.82
C PHE A 53 14.36 -3.84 3.52
N ILE A 54 14.29 -3.66 4.84
CA ILE A 54 13.05 -3.81 5.61
C ILE A 54 12.02 -2.75 5.21
N GLY A 55 12.45 -1.51 4.98
CA GLY A 55 11.58 -0.42 4.51
C GLY A 55 10.96 -0.72 3.15
N VAL A 56 11.78 -1.19 2.20
CA VAL A 56 11.32 -1.59 0.85
C VAL A 56 10.39 -2.79 0.92
N GLN A 57 10.72 -3.83 1.68
CA GLN A 57 9.80 -4.96 1.89
C GLN A 57 8.50 -4.53 2.56
N GLY A 58 8.54 -3.62 3.54
CA GLY A 58 7.36 -3.10 4.21
C GLY A 58 6.45 -2.33 3.24
N ALA A 59 7.03 -1.48 2.39
CA ALA A 59 6.30 -0.76 1.35
C ALA A 59 5.68 -1.71 0.31
N TRP A 60 6.43 -2.73 -0.13
CA TRP A 60 5.93 -3.76 -1.04
C TRP A 60 4.79 -4.57 -0.42
N ASN A 61 4.92 -4.96 0.85
CA ASN A 61 3.90 -5.73 1.55
C ASN A 61 2.64 -4.88 1.80
N SER A 62 2.80 -3.57 2.04
CA SER A 62 1.68 -2.62 2.14
C SER A 62 0.99 -2.40 0.80
N ALA A 63 1.74 -2.28 -0.29
CA ALA A 63 1.18 -2.17 -1.64
C ALA A 63 0.47 -3.48 -2.07
N ALA A 64 1.03 -4.63 -1.68
CA ALA A 64 0.44 -5.94 -1.95
C ALA A 64 -0.92 -6.12 -1.25
N LYS A 65 -1.11 -5.52 -0.07
CA LYS A 65 -2.37 -5.58 0.68
C LYS A 65 -3.50 -4.74 0.08
N GLY A 66 -3.23 -3.91 -0.92
CA GLY A 66 -4.24 -3.04 -1.52
C GLY A 66 -4.55 -1.79 -0.70
N ILE A 67 -5.42 -0.95 -1.24
CA ILE A 67 -5.86 0.31 -0.63
C ILE A 67 -7.15 0.11 0.16
N ALA A 68 -7.37 0.94 1.17
CA ALA A 68 -8.67 1.04 1.82
C ALA A 68 -9.68 1.73 0.91
N LEU A 69 -10.95 1.37 1.06
CA LEU A 69 -12.05 2.11 0.45
C LEU A 69 -12.10 3.52 1.04
N SER A 70 -12.44 4.51 0.21
CA SER A 70 -12.56 5.89 0.70
C SER A 70 -13.80 6.03 1.58
N GLU A 71 -13.72 6.91 2.58
CA GLU A 71 -14.83 7.18 3.51
C GLU A 71 -16.10 7.61 2.78
N GLU A 72 -15.98 8.41 1.71
CA GLU A 72 -17.12 8.82 0.88
C GLU A 72 -17.84 7.60 0.25
N ILE A 73 -17.08 6.63 -0.26
CA ILE A 73 -17.68 5.42 -0.86
C ILE A 73 -18.34 4.58 0.23
N ILE A 74 -17.69 4.43 1.39
CA ILE A 74 -18.24 3.72 2.55
C ILE A 74 -19.56 4.38 3.00
N GLU A 75 -19.60 5.70 3.10
CA GLU A 75 -20.80 6.45 3.48
C GLU A 75 -21.95 6.19 2.51
N ILE A 76 -21.70 6.25 1.20
CA ILE A 76 -22.74 5.94 0.19
C ILE A 76 -23.24 4.50 0.35
N ILE A 77 -22.33 3.54 0.50
CA ILE A 77 -22.63 2.11 0.65
C ILE A 77 -23.44 1.80 1.91
N GLU A 78 -23.19 2.50 3.02
CA GLU A 78 -23.82 2.26 4.32
C GLU A 78 -25.13 3.03 4.53
N THR A 79 -25.30 4.18 3.88
CA THR A 79 -26.43 5.08 4.13
C THR A 79 -27.51 5.06 3.04
N LYS A 80 -27.18 4.64 1.82
CA LYS A 80 -28.11 4.70 0.67
C LYS A 80 -28.32 3.33 0.03
N SER A 81 -29.54 3.10 -0.43
CA SER A 81 -29.84 2.00 -1.34
C SER A 81 -29.42 2.34 -2.78
N VAL A 82 -29.21 1.31 -3.60
CA VAL A 82 -28.72 1.48 -4.98
C VAL A 82 -29.71 2.30 -5.81
N GLU A 83 -31.01 2.13 -5.57
CA GLU A 83 -32.12 2.78 -6.25
C GLU A 83 -32.25 4.27 -5.89
N GLU A 84 -31.81 4.66 -4.69
CA GLU A 84 -31.83 6.04 -4.19
C GLU A 84 -30.61 6.86 -4.64
N THR A 85 -29.63 6.22 -5.28
CA THR A 85 -28.38 6.87 -5.70
C THR A 85 -28.43 7.34 -7.14
N THR A 86 -27.73 8.45 -7.41
CA THR A 86 -27.58 8.96 -8.78
C THR A 86 -26.65 8.06 -9.59
N GLN A 87 -26.75 8.11 -10.92
CA GLN A 87 -25.82 7.40 -11.80
C GLN A 87 -24.34 7.71 -11.50
N GLU A 88 -24.02 8.94 -11.13
CA GLU A 88 -22.66 9.35 -10.74
C GLU A 88 -22.20 8.66 -9.44
N GLN A 89 -23.09 8.57 -8.44
CA GLN A 89 -22.82 7.85 -7.19
C GLN A 89 -22.67 6.35 -7.45
N GLN A 90 -23.51 5.77 -8.31
CA GLN A 90 -23.39 4.38 -8.72
C GLN A 90 -22.07 4.09 -9.43
N ALA A 91 -21.66 4.97 -10.34
CA ALA A 91 -20.36 4.88 -11.01
C ALA A 91 -19.21 5.00 -10.02
N LYS A 92 -19.29 5.93 -9.06
CA LYS A 92 -18.26 6.13 -8.03
C LYS A 92 -18.07 4.85 -7.19
N VAL A 93 -19.15 4.29 -6.65
CA VAL A 93 -19.09 3.05 -5.88
C VAL A 93 -18.66 1.87 -6.76
N GLY A 94 -19.33 1.67 -7.90
CA GLY A 94 -19.10 0.53 -8.80
C GLY A 94 -17.70 0.50 -9.41
N SER A 95 -17.09 1.66 -9.65
CA SER A 95 -15.71 1.77 -10.15
C SER A 95 -14.65 1.26 -9.15
N SER A 96 -15.02 1.04 -7.88
CA SER A 96 -14.13 0.45 -6.88
C SER A 96 -13.63 -0.95 -7.29
N VAL A 97 -14.35 -1.67 -8.16
CA VAL A 97 -13.92 -2.98 -8.70
C VAL A 97 -12.59 -2.91 -9.47
N PHE A 98 -12.26 -1.74 -10.04
CA PHE A 98 -11.01 -1.54 -10.78
C PHE A 98 -9.80 -1.34 -9.84
N LEU A 99 -10.04 -1.08 -8.56
CA LEU A 99 -9.01 -0.81 -7.58
C LEU A 99 -8.63 -2.09 -6.84
N LYS A 100 -7.35 -2.21 -6.48
CA LYS A 100 -6.89 -3.25 -5.56
C LYS A 100 -7.29 -2.88 -4.14
N ILE A 101 -8.56 -3.08 -3.80
CA ILE A 101 -9.07 -2.88 -2.43
C ILE A 101 -8.53 -4.00 -1.53
N ASN A 102 -8.19 -3.65 -0.29
CA ASN A 102 -7.76 -4.59 0.74
C ASN A 102 -8.81 -5.68 1.01
N GLU A 103 -8.38 -6.83 1.51
CA GLU A 103 -9.26 -7.99 1.70
C GLU A 103 -10.37 -7.73 2.72
N ASP A 104 -10.10 -6.96 3.78
CA ASP A 104 -11.06 -6.69 4.85
C ASP A 104 -12.25 -5.87 4.33
N ASP A 105 -11.99 -4.76 3.65
CA ASP A 105 -13.02 -3.91 3.07
C ASP A 105 -13.71 -4.61 1.89
N TRP A 106 -12.95 -5.37 1.08
CA TRP A 106 -13.52 -6.13 -0.02
C TRP A 106 -14.52 -7.18 0.49
N ALA A 107 -14.14 -7.98 1.48
CA ALA A 107 -15.00 -8.99 2.07
C ALA A 107 -16.28 -8.39 2.71
N LYS A 108 -16.19 -7.15 3.22
CA LYS A 108 -17.33 -6.46 3.82
C LYS A 108 -18.28 -5.86 2.78
N TYR A 109 -17.76 -5.34 1.67
CA TYR A 109 -18.53 -4.49 0.75
C TYR A 109 -18.70 -5.04 -0.67
N GLU A 110 -18.09 -6.18 -1.02
CA GLU A 110 -18.13 -6.77 -2.37
C GLU A 110 -19.55 -6.83 -2.95
N ASP A 111 -20.51 -7.41 -2.23
CA ASP A 111 -21.88 -7.58 -2.72
C ASP A 111 -22.56 -6.24 -3.02
N LYS A 112 -22.29 -5.23 -2.19
CA LYS A 112 -22.81 -3.88 -2.39
C LYS A 112 -22.15 -3.23 -3.60
N ILE A 113 -20.82 -3.27 -3.69
CA ILE A 113 -20.07 -2.73 -4.83
C ILE A 113 -20.53 -3.38 -6.14
N MET A 114 -20.78 -4.68 -6.14
CA MET A 114 -21.33 -5.41 -7.30
C MET A 114 -22.73 -4.93 -7.66
N SER A 115 -23.61 -4.72 -6.68
CA SER A 115 -24.97 -4.22 -6.91
C SER A 115 -24.96 -2.81 -7.51
N TYR A 116 -24.11 -1.92 -6.98
CA TYR A 116 -23.89 -0.58 -7.52
C TYR A 116 -23.29 -0.61 -8.93
N TYR A 117 -22.35 -1.52 -9.20
CA TYR A 117 -21.77 -1.72 -10.53
C TYR A 117 -22.82 -2.20 -11.54
N ILE A 118 -23.69 -3.15 -11.17
CA ILE A 118 -24.79 -3.62 -12.03
C ILE A 118 -25.75 -2.49 -12.36
N ALA A 119 -26.18 -1.72 -11.36
CA ALA A 119 -27.06 -0.58 -11.58
C ALA A 119 -26.42 0.48 -12.48
N TRP A 120 -25.14 0.77 -12.27
CA TRP A 120 -24.39 1.66 -13.15
C TRP A 120 -24.33 1.14 -14.59
N GLN A 121 -24.00 -0.12 -14.81
CA GLN A 121 -23.96 -0.70 -16.17
C GLN A 121 -25.34 -0.69 -16.84
N LYS A 122 -26.41 -0.99 -16.10
CA LYS A 122 -27.78 -0.92 -16.61
C LYS A 122 -28.25 0.50 -16.92
N SER A 123 -27.76 1.50 -16.18
CA SER A 123 -28.05 2.91 -16.49
C SER A 123 -27.47 3.32 -17.84
N LEU A 124 -26.37 2.69 -18.26
CA LEU A 124 -25.72 2.92 -19.55
C LEU A 124 -26.32 2.06 -20.67
N ASN A 125 -26.66 0.81 -20.36
CA ASN A 125 -27.27 -0.13 -21.29
C ASN A 125 -28.37 -0.96 -20.60
N PRO A 126 -29.64 -0.54 -20.69
CA PRO A 126 -30.75 -1.23 -20.03
C PRO A 126 -31.01 -2.66 -20.50
N GLN A 127 -30.50 -3.05 -21.68
CA GLN A 127 -30.65 -4.40 -22.23
C GLN A 127 -29.53 -5.36 -21.82
N ALA A 128 -28.52 -4.88 -21.08
CA ALA A 128 -27.44 -5.73 -20.62
C ALA A 128 -27.94 -6.77 -19.61
N GLU A 129 -27.57 -8.03 -19.83
CA GLU A 129 -27.94 -9.14 -18.96
C GLU A 129 -27.16 -9.09 -17.63
N ASP A 130 -27.86 -9.24 -16.51
CA ASP A 130 -27.28 -9.21 -15.16
C ASP A 130 -26.15 -10.23 -14.98
N GLU A 131 -26.32 -11.43 -15.50
CA GLU A 131 -25.30 -12.48 -15.39
C GLU A 131 -24.04 -12.13 -16.17
N ALA A 132 -24.16 -11.53 -17.35
CA ALA A 132 -23.00 -11.05 -18.11
C ALA A 132 -22.23 -9.97 -17.34
N ILE A 133 -22.94 -9.03 -16.71
CA ILE A 133 -22.34 -7.96 -15.89
C ILE A 133 -21.66 -8.53 -14.65
N LYS A 134 -22.27 -9.52 -13.96
CA LYS A 134 -21.65 -10.19 -12.80
C LYS A 134 -20.37 -10.93 -13.17
N ILE A 135 -20.36 -11.61 -14.33
CA ILE A 135 -19.16 -12.29 -14.83
C ILE A 135 -18.07 -11.26 -15.13
N GLU A 136 -18.41 -10.15 -15.77
CA GLU A 136 -17.48 -9.05 -16.02
C GLU A 136 -16.91 -8.50 -14.71
N PHE A 137 -17.76 -8.22 -13.71
CA PHE A 137 -17.36 -7.75 -12.40
C PHE A 137 -16.30 -8.67 -11.74
N LYS A 138 -16.54 -9.98 -11.74
CA LYS A 138 -15.59 -10.96 -11.19
C LYS A 138 -14.27 -10.98 -11.97
N ASN A 139 -14.33 -10.87 -13.30
CA ASN A 139 -13.13 -10.75 -14.14
C ASN A 139 -12.34 -9.47 -13.85
N LEU A 140 -13.04 -8.34 -13.65
CA LEU A 140 -12.42 -7.07 -13.29
C LEU A 140 -11.73 -7.15 -11.94
N ARG A 141 -12.37 -7.76 -10.93
CA ARG A 141 -11.74 -8.01 -9.63
C ARG A 141 -10.48 -8.87 -9.77
N GLY A 142 -10.55 -9.95 -10.56
CA GLY A 142 -9.40 -10.80 -10.85
C GLY A 142 -8.23 -10.01 -11.45
N LYS A 143 -8.50 -9.13 -12.42
CA LYS A 143 -7.48 -8.24 -13.01
C LYS A 143 -6.93 -7.24 -12.00
N ALA A 144 -7.78 -6.64 -11.17
CA ALA A 144 -7.36 -5.68 -10.14
C ALA A 144 -6.44 -6.29 -9.07
N LEU A 145 -6.59 -7.58 -8.77
CA LEU A 145 -5.72 -8.30 -7.83
C LEU A 145 -4.33 -8.63 -8.40
N LEU A 146 -4.25 -8.78 -9.73
CA LEU A 146 -3.00 -9.07 -10.46
C LEU A 146 -2.13 -7.84 -10.70
N ASN A 147 -2.74 -6.64 -10.67
CA ASN A 147 -2.05 -5.35 -10.69
C ASN A 147 -1.57 -4.93 -9.29
#